data_AF-A0A821IVM2-F1
#
_entry.id   AF-A0A821IVM2-F1
#
_cell.length_a   1.000
_cell.length_b   1.000
_cell.length_c   1.000
_cell.angle_alpha   90.00
_cell.angle_beta   90.00
_cell.angle_gamma   90.00
#
_symmetry.space_group_name_H-M   'P 1'
#
loop_
_entity.id
_entity.type
_entity.pdbx_description
1 polymer ?
#
loop_
_entity_poly.entity_id
_entity_poly.type
_entity_poly.pdbx_seq_one_letter_code
_entity_poly.pdbx_strand_id
1 'polypeptide(L)'
;QFTYLSMRDCKIKFNIYLIYSNRPKNQTKNYGIHINIYEKISLNYRGSLFFPIKFSFLPVHRLSLVLDIPSDNINIESCSNNPCINGKCIKYLNNKQNKIFCQCNEGWSGGYCTIEHSSRCSPDSLYIGVSSNNQSICICPIHKFGPRCLLKNTICQYNENLACQNGGQCIPTDEYMISNKKFICICRKGYTGDRCEIDDNKIILSFEKNIILSQS
;
A
#
# COMPACT_ATOMS: atom_id res chain seq x y z
N GLN A 1 -7.56 2.75 -2.08
CA GLN A 1 -6.42 1.81 -2.07
C GLN A 1 -5.83 1.78 -3.47
N PHE A 2 -4.52 1.75 -3.60
CA PHE A 2 -3.80 1.46 -4.84
C PHE A 2 -2.67 0.49 -4.52
N THR A 3 -2.16 -0.23 -5.50
CA THR A 3 -1.18 -1.31 -5.39
C THR A 3 0.11 -0.87 -6.08
N TYR A 4 1.22 -1.02 -5.37
CA TYR A 4 2.55 -0.75 -5.90
C TYR A 4 3.33 -2.05 -5.99
N LEU A 5 3.93 -2.29 -7.15
CA LEU A 5 4.87 -3.40 -7.37
C LEU A 5 6.19 -2.84 -7.88
N SER A 6 7.27 -2.99 -7.10
CA SER A 6 8.58 -2.39 -7.38
C SER A 6 9.10 -2.68 -8.79
N MET A 7 8.99 -3.92 -9.26
CA MET A 7 9.48 -4.34 -10.58
C MET A 7 8.82 -3.60 -11.74
N ARG A 8 7.57 -3.14 -11.57
CA ARG A 8 6.78 -2.47 -12.59
C ARG A 8 6.71 -0.96 -12.38
N ASP A 9 6.49 -0.55 -11.14
CA ASP A 9 6.02 0.78 -10.77
C ASP A 9 7.16 1.72 -10.34
N CYS A 10 8.39 1.23 -10.22
CA CYS A 10 9.54 2.05 -9.76
C CYS A 10 9.75 3.34 -10.57
N LYS A 11 9.36 3.36 -11.85
CA LYS A 11 9.48 4.55 -12.72
C LYS A 11 8.16 5.30 -12.94
N ILE A 12 7.07 4.82 -12.32
CA ILE A 12 5.73 5.36 -12.52
C ILE A 12 5.45 6.43 -11.46
N LYS A 13 4.87 7.55 -11.90
CA LYS A 13 4.38 8.62 -11.02
C LYS A 13 2.87 8.45 -10.84
N PHE A 14 2.43 8.30 -9.60
CA PHE A 14 1.01 8.22 -9.25
C PHE A 14 0.45 9.64 -9.06
N ASN A 15 -0.56 10.00 -9.85
CA ASN A 15 -1.25 11.29 -9.74
C ASN A 15 -2.57 11.08 -9.01
N ILE A 16 -2.69 11.61 -7.79
CA ILE A 16 -3.87 11.44 -6.94
C ILE A 16 -4.47 12.79 -6.59
N TYR A 17 -5.75 12.96 -6.88
CA TYR A 17 -6.52 14.13 -6.50
C TYR A 17 -7.19 13.89 -5.14
N LEU A 18 -6.83 14.70 -4.15
CA LEU A 18 -7.45 14.66 -2.82
C LEU A 18 -8.43 15.82 -2.67
N ILE A 19 -9.60 15.50 -2.12
CA ILE A 19 -10.66 16.47 -1.88
C ILE A 19 -10.92 16.53 -0.38
N TYR A 20 -11.05 17.74 0.16
CA TYR A 20 -11.49 17.92 1.54
C TYR A 20 -12.93 17.43 1.69
N SER A 21 -13.20 16.72 2.79
CA SER A 21 -14.52 16.18 3.09
C SER A 21 -15.61 17.25 3.18
N ASN A 22 -15.24 18.45 3.66
CA ASN A 22 -16.15 19.56 3.86
C ASN A 22 -15.68 20.72 2.96
N ARG A 23 -16.63 21.35 2.28
CA ARG A 23 -16.41 22.56 1.47
C ARG A 23 -17.38 23.65 1.97
N PRO A 24 -16.90 24.85 2.33
CA PRO A 24 -15.51 25.29 2.32
C PRO A 24 -14.64 24.58 3.38
N LYS A 25 -13.33 24.51 3.12
CA LYS A 25 -12.35 23.91 4.04
C LYS A 25 -12.28 24.73 5.33
N ASN A 26 -12.22 24.08 6.49
CA ASN A 26 -12.06 24.76 7.77
C ASN A 26 -10.63 25.32 7.92
N GLN A 27 -10.48 26.64 8.05
CA GLN A 27 -9.18 27.30 8.11
C GLN A 27 -8.46 27.13 9.47
N THR A 28 -9.17 26.77 10.54
CA THR A 28 -8.57 26.58 11.87
C THR A 28 -7.89 25.22 12.03
N LYS A 29 -8.10 24.30 11.08
CA LYS A 29 -7.55 22.96 11.12
C LYS A 29 -6.26 22.84 10.31
N ASN A 30 -5.33 22.07 10.85
CA ASN A 30 -4.15 21.61 10.11
C ASN A 30 -4.51 20.35 9.33
N TYR A 31 -4.02 20.28 8.10
CA TYR A 31 -4.25 19.15 7.20
C TYR A 31 -2.94 18.47 6.87
N GLY A 32 -3.00 17.17 6.60
CA GLY A 32 -1.87 16.37 6.21
C GLY A 32 -2.33 15.14 5.45
N ILE A 33 -1.40 14.55 4.72
CA ILE A 33 -1.60 13.30 4.00
C ILE A 33 -0.98 12.19 4.83
N HIS A 34 -1.83 11.27 5.29
CA HIS A 34 -1.43 10.05 5.97
C HIS A 34 -1.51 8.90 4.96
N ILE A 35 -0.40 8.23 4.72
CA ILE A 35 -0.31 7.05 3.84
C ILE A 35 0.04 5.85 4.71
N ASN A 36 -0.81 4.81 4.67
CA ASN A 36 -0.51 3.52 5.28
C ASN A 36 -0.08 2.52 4.21
N ILE A 37 0.92 1.70 4.52
CA ILE A 37 1.49 0.70 3.61
C ILE A 37 1.22 -0.68 4.19
N TYR A 38 0.60 -1.53 3.38
CA TYR A 38 0.26 -2.90 3.74
C TYR A 38 0.66 -3.85 2.61
N GLU A 39 1.04 -5.07 2.96
CA GLU A 39 1.25 -6.15 2.01
C GLU A 39 -0.10 -6.56 1.38
N LYS A 40 -0.16 -6.66 0.05
CA LYS A 40 -1.43 -6.91 -0.66
C LYS A 40 -2.01 -8.31 -0.39
N ILE A 41 -1.17 -9.31 -0.14
CA ILE A 41 -1.59 -10.71 0.02
C ILE A 41 -1.87 -11.03 1.49
N SER A 42 -0.92 -10.78 2.38
CA SER A 42 -1.01 -11.10 3.80
C SER A 42 -1.80 -10.07 4.63
N LEU A 43 -2.02 -8.87 4.08
CA LEU A 43 -2.54 -7.70 4.81
C LEU A 43 -1.67 -7.26 5.99
N ASN A 44 -0.41 -7.71 6.04
CA ASN A 44 0.54 -7.27 7.06
C ASN A 44 0.85 -5.79 6.91
N TYR A 45 0.86 -5.09 8.04
CA TYR A 45 1.24 -3.69 8.10
C TYR A 45 2.76 -3.53 7.93
N ARG A 46 3.19 -2.64 7.02
CA ARG A 46 4.61 -2.34 6.77
C ARG A 46 5.06 -1.00 7.33
N GLY A 47 4.14 -0.06 7.52
CA GLY A 47 4.46 1.25 8.06
C GLY A 47 3.53 2.35 7.55
N SER A 48 3.74 3.56 8.07
CA SER A 48 2.98 4.74 7.70
C SER A 48 3.85 5.96 7.53
N LEU A 49 3.43 6.82 6.63
CA LEU A 49 4.09 8.08 6.29
C LEU A 49 3.10 9.22 6.53
N PHE A 50 3.61 10.36 7.00
CA PHE A 50 2.80 11.56 7.20
C PHE A 50 3.44 12.77 6.53
N PHE A 51 2.67 13.49 5.73
CA PHE A 51 3.12 14.68 5.01
C PHE A 51 2.21 15.87 5.34
N PRO A 52 2.69 16.89 6.08
CA PRO A 52 1.88 18.05 6.45
C PRO A 52 1.61 18.95 5.24
N ILE A 53 0.40 19.48 5.13
CA ILE A 53 0.01 20.48 4.11
C ILE A 53 0.23 21.87 4.71
N LYS A 54 1.33 22.52 4.34
CA LYS A 54 1.72 23.84 4.88
C LYS A 54 0.83 24.97 4.36
N PHE A 55 0.55 24.99 3.05
CA PHE A 55 -0.18 26.08 2.40
C PHE A 55 -1.60 25.67 2.06
N SER A 56 -2.37 25.34 3.08
CA SER A 56 -3.73 24.82 2.90
C SER A 56 -4.74 25.88 2.42
N PHE A 57 -4.35 27.16 2.32
CA PHE A 57 -5.18 28.27 1.82
C PHE A 57 -5.20 28.42 0.30
N LEU A 58 -4.29 27.75 -0.43
CA LEU A 58 -4.27 27.82 -1.89
C LEU A 58 -5.40 26.94 -2.47
N PRO A 59 -6.19 27.43 -3.44
CA PRO A 59 -7.31 26.70 -4.03
C PRO A 59 -6.86 25.39 -4.73
N VAL A 60 -5.59 25.33 -5.17
CA VAL A 60 -4.94 24.13 -5.68
C VAL A 60 -3.54 24.03 -5.08
N HIS A 61 -3.30 22.98 -4.29
CA HIS A 61 -1.98 22.70 -3.71
C HIS A 61 -1.44 21.39 -4.29
N ARG A 62 -0.36 21.45 -5.07
CA ARG A 62 0.30 20.26 -5.64
C ARG A 62 1.47 19.85 -4.74
N LEU A 63 1.48 18.59 -4.33
CA LEU A 63 2.57 17.98 -3.56
C LEU A 63 3.23 16.90 -4.40
N SER A 64 4.55 16.94 -4.48
CA SER A 64 5.36 15.83 -5.01
C SER A 64 6.02 15.14 -3.83
N LEU A 65 5.64 13.88 -3.61
CA LEU A 65 6.07 13.07 -2.47
C LEU A 65 6.87 11.88 -2.98
N VAL A 66 8.02 11.64 -2.38
CA VAL A 66 8.78 10.40 -2.56
C VAL A 66 8.48 9.51 -1.36
N LEU A 67 8.10 8.27 -1.63
CA LEU A 67 7.71 7.30 -0.61
C LEU A 67 8.77 6.21 -0.54
N ASP A 68 9.47 6.14 0.60
CA ASP A 68 10.40 5.05 0.87
C ASP A 68 9.64 3.91 1.54
N ILE A 69 9.52 2.77 0.84
CA ILE A 69 8.83 1.58 1.33
C ILE A 69 9.88 0.65 1.96
N PRO A 70 9.77 0.32 3.25
CA PRO A 70 10.76 -0.53 3.91
C PRO A 70 10.70 -1.98 3.40
N SER A 71 11.87 -2.61 3.22
CA SER A 71 12.00 -4.01 2.79
C SER A 71 11.66 -5.01 3.89
N ASP A 72 11.92 -4.66 5.16
CA ASP A 72 11.76 -5.55 6.31
C ASP A 72 10.55 -5.16 7.18
N ASN A 73 10.10 -6.09 8.02
CA ASN A 73 9.23 -5.76 9.15
C ASN A 73 10.05 -4.91 10.13
N ILE A 74 9.99 -3.60 9.97
CA ILE A 74 10.57 -2.68 10.96
C ILE A 74 9.89 -3.01 12.28
N ASN A 75 10.68 -3.44 13.27
CA ASN A 75 10.23 -3.45 14.66
C ASN A 75 9.87 -2.01 15.00
N ILE A 76 8.56 -1.73 14.98
CA ILE A 76 8.03 -0.42 15.30
C ILE A 76 8.38 -0.19 16.77
N GLU A 77 9.39 0.62 17.02
CA GLU A 77 9.85 0.93 18.38
C GLU A 77 8.64 1.35 19.23
N SER A 78 8.53 0.73 20.40
CA SER A 78 7.53 1.06 21.40
C SER A 78 7.61 2.54 21.74
N CYS A 79 6.49 3.26 21.64
CA CYS A 79 6.39 4.62 22.12
C CYS A 79 6.56 4.66 23.64
N SER A 80 7.51 5.42 24.16
CA SER A 80 7.82 5.47 25.60
C SER A 80 6.64 5.91 26.48
N ASN A 81 5.73 6.72 25.94
CA ASN A 81 4.45 7.08 26.56
C ASN A 81 3.34 6.72 25.56
N ASN A 82 2.76 5.51 25.66
CA ASN A 82 1.71 5.05 24.75
C ASN A 82 0.36 5.71 25.09
N PRO A 83 -0.16 6.66 24.29
CA PRO A 83 -1.44 7.32 24.59
C PRO A 83 -2.65 6.54 24.04
N CYS A 84 -2.42 5.39 23.40
CA CYS A 84 -3.46 4.62 22.72
C CYS A 84 -4.13 3.66 23.70
N ILE A 85 -5.45 3.80 23.90
CA ILE A 85 -6.19 2.94 24.84
C ILE A 85 -6.46 1.56 24.23
N ASN A 86 -7.21 1.52 23.12
CA ASN A 86 -7.54 0.28 22.41
C ASN A 86 -6.80 0.17 21.07
N GLY A 87 -5.48 0.26 21.12
CA GLY A 87 -4.65 0.23 19.93
C GLY A 87 -3.17 0.21 20.22
N LYS A 88 -2.39 0.24 19.15
CA LYS A 88 -0.92 0.27 19.21
C LYS A 88 -0.43 1.65 18.81
N CYS A 89 0.56 2.16 19.53
CA CYS A 89 1.24 3.38 19.14
C CYS A 89 2.26 3.09 18.04
N ILE A 90 2.21 3.89 16.98
CA ILE A 90 3.02 3.70 15.78
C ILE A 90 3.73 5.01 15.45
N LYS A 91 5.03 4.91 15.15
CA LYS A 91 5.87 6.02 14.70
C LYS A 91 5.83 6.14 13.18
N TYR A 92 5.73 7.37 12.67
CA TYR A 92 5.81 7.60 11.22
C TYR A 92 7.24 7.41 10.70
N LEU A 93 7.38 6.67 9.59
CA LEU A 93 8.69 6.31 9.02
C LEU A 93 9.49 7.51 8.52
N ASN A 94 8.83 8.50 7.91
CA ASN A 94 9.49 9.66 7.29
C ASN A 94 9.75 10.82 8.27
N ASN A 95 9.52 10.63 9.58
CA ASN A 95 9.42 11.77 10.47
C ASN A 95 10.62 11.96 11.40
N LYS A 96 11.36 13.05 11.16
CA LYS A 96 12.47 13.52 11.99
C LYS A 96 12.05 13.99 13.41
N GLN A 97 10.77 14.26 13.64
CA GLN A 97 10.24 14.80 14.90
C GLN A 97 9.61 13.74 15.82
N ASN A 98 9.82 12.44 15.56
CA ASN A 98 9.20 11.35 16.33
C ASN A 98 7.66 11.47 16.45
N LYS A 99 6.96 11.98 15.42
CA LYS A 99 5.49 11.98 15.47
C LYS A 99 4.96 10.56 15.48
N ILE A 100 3.94 10.37 16.31
CA ILE A 100 3.26 9.10 16.54
C ILE A 100 1.76 9.21 16.21
N PHE A 101 1.12 8.07 15.99
CA PHE A 101 -0.33 7.96 15.92
C PHE A 101 -0.78 6.62 16.50
N CYS A 102 -2.07 6.50 16.82
CA CYS A 102 -2.65 5.26 17.28
C CYS A 102 -3.26 4.47 16.13
N GLN A 103 -2.77 3.24 15.94
CA GLN A 103 -3.42 2.23 15.12
C GLN A 103 -4.42 1.47 15.98
N CYS A 104 -5.70 1.74 15.79
CA CYS A 104 -6.76 1.18 16.62
C CYS A 104 -7.01 -0.29 16.29
N ASN A 105 -7.35 -1.05 17.34
CA ASN A 105 -7.86 -2.40 17.19
C ASN A 105 -9.25 -2.37 16.53
N GLU A 106 -9.69 -3.51 16.00
CA GLU A 106 -11.03 -3.64 15.44
C GLU A 106 -12.09 -3.28 16.49
N GLY A 107 -13.13 -2.55 16.07
CA GLY A 107 -14.16 -2.02 16.96
C GLY A 107 -13.85 -0.63 17.53
N TRP A 108 -12.64 -0.08 17.31
CA TRP A 108 -12.23 1.20 17.88
C TRP A 108 -11.80 2.22 16.83
N SER A 109 -11.91 3.50 17.19
CA SER A 109 -11.59 4.63 16.32
C SER A 109 -11.22 5.88 17.12
N GLY A 110 -10.85 6.95 16.41
CA GLY A 110 -10.42 8.21 16.99
C GLY A 110 -8.90 8.31 17.20
N GLY A 111 -8.40 9.50 17.55
CA GLY A 111 -6.97 9.77 17.67
C GLY A 111 -6.23 8.94 18.72
N TYR A 112 -6.96 8.49 19.76
CA TYR A 112 -6.45 7.69 20.88
C TYR A 112 -7.14 6.31 21.02
N CYS A 113 -7.94 5.91 20.02
CA CYS A 113 -8.69 4.65 20.03
C CYS A 113 -9.67 4.51 21.19
N THR A 114 -10.44 5.57 21.45
CA THR A 114 -11.41 5.65 22.56
C THR A 114 -12.86 5.63 22.10
N ILE A 115 -13.10 5.73 20.79
CA ILE A 115 -14.46 5.79 20.21
C ILE A 115 -14.80 4.40 19.69
N GLU A 116 -15.81 3.77 20.29
CA GLU A 116 -16.34 2.50 19.80
C GLU A 116 -17.02 2.70 18.44
N HIS A 117 -16.73 1.81 17.50
CA HIS A 117 -17.26 1.88 16.15
C HIS A 117 -17.37 0.49 15.53
N SER A 118 -18.58 0.15 15.06
CA SER A 118 -18.82 -1.12 14.37
C SER A 118 -18.27 -1.10 12.94
N SER A 119 -17.29 -1.98 12.67
CA SER A 119 -16.75 -2.16 11.33
C SER A 119 -17.85 -2.62 10.37
N ARG A 120 -17.97 -1.94 9.22
CA ARG A 120 -18.84 -2.36 8.12
C ARG A 120 -18.08 -3.11 7.02
N CYS A 121 -16.81 -3.45 7.25
CA CYS A 121 -15.98 -4.16 6.28
C CYS A 121 -16.41 -5.63 6.11
N SER A 122 -15.90 -6.31 5.09
CA SER A 122 -16.05 -7.76 4.95
C SER A 122 -15.27 -8.48 6.08
N PRO A 123 -15.72 -9.65 6.58
CA PRO A 123 -15.08 -10.32 7.73
C PRO A 123 -13.60 -10.68 7.53
N ASP A 124 -13.16 -10.89 6.30
CA ASP A 124 -11.79 -11.22 5.91
C ASP A 124 -10.96 -10.00 5.49
N SER A 125 -11.49 -8.79 5.68
CA SER A 125 -10.83 -7.54 5.30
C SER A 125 -10.38 -6.77 6.52
N LEU A 126 -9.31 -5.99 6.36
CA LEU A 126 -8.74 -5.24 7.47
C LEU A 126 -9.43 -3.88 7.62
N TYR A 127 -10.06 -3.67 8.76
CA TYR A 127 -10.59 -2.35 9.16
C TYR A 127 -9.46 -1.47 9.70
N ILE A 128 -9.30 -0.27 9.15
CA ILE A 128 -8.23 0.66 9.55
C ILE A 128 -8.73 1.98 10.14
N GLY A 129 -10.05 2.12 10.33
CA GLY A 129 -10.65 3.30 10.93
C GLY A 129 -11.87 3.82 10.16
N VAL A 130 -12.18 5.09 10.38
CA VAL A 130 -13.41 5.73 9.90
C VAL A 130 -13.06 7.03 9.16
N SER A 131 -13.76 7.29 8.06
CA SER A 131 -13.66 8.56 7.34
C SER A 131 -14.44 9.67 8.04
N SER A 132 -14.26 10.91 7.55
CA SER A 132 -15.04 12.08 8.00
C SER A 132 -16.55 11.91 7.88
N ASN A 133 -17.01 11.03 6.97
CA ASN A 133 -18.43 10.83 6.67
C ASN A 133 -18.97 9.59 7.42
N ASN A 134 -18.28 9.17 8.48
CA ASN A 134 -18.64 8.00 9.29
C ASN A 134 -18.68 6.68 8.50
N GLN A 135 -17.85 6.56 7.45
CA GLN A 135 -17.72 5.34 6.66
C GLN A 135 -16.46 4.58 7.08
N SER A 136 -16.59 3.27 7.29
CA SER A 136 -15.43 2.40 7.54
C SER A 136 -14.45 2.45 6.39
N ILE A 137 -13.17 2.53 6.72
CA ILE A 137 -12.07 2.44 5.78
C ILE A 137 -11.55 1.01 5.84
N CYS A 138 -11.74 0.27 4.75
CA CYS A 138 -11.41 -1.15 4.66
C CYS A 138 -10.25 -1.36 3.67
N ILE A 139 -9.32 -2.26 4.02
CA ILE A 139 -8.29 -2.75 3.11
C ILE A 139 -8.70 -4.13 2.62
N CYS A 140 -8.87 -4.25 1.31
CA CYS A 140 -9.42 -5.46 0.72
C CYS A 140 -8.33 -6.50 0.45
N PRO A 141 -8.56 -7.78 0.82
CA PRO A 141 -7.69 -8.87 0.45
C PRO A 141 -7.66 -9.06 -1.07
N ILE A 142 -6.80 -9.96 -1.54
CA ILE A 142 -6.78 -10.35 -2.94
C ILE A 142 -8.16 -10.87 -3.39
N HIS A 143 -8.54 -10.60 -4.64
CA HIS A 143 -9.84 -10.93 -5.23
C HIS A 143 -11.07 -10.24 -4.61
N LYS A 144 -10.90 -9.24 -3.74
CA LYS A 144 -12.02 -8.43 -3.23
C LYS A 144 -11.77 -6.94 -3.41
N PHE A 145 -12.87 -6.20 -3.61
CA PHE A 145 -12.80 -4.77 -3.85
C PHE A 145 -14.08 -4.03 -3.42
N GLY A 146 -14.05 -2.71 -3.64
CA GLY A 146 -15.10 -1.79 -3.24
C GLY A 146 -14.92 -1.25 -1.83
N PRO A 147 -15.71 -0.24 -1.41
CA PRO A 147 -15.51 0.49 -0.16
C PRO A 147 -15.64 -0.39 1.09
N ARG A 148 -16.35 -1.53 1.00
CA ARG A 148 -16.57 -2.50 2.08
C ARG A 148 -15.93 -3.86 1.81
N CYS A 149 -15.17 -4.02 0.72
CA CYS A 149 -14.57 -5.30 0.31
C CYS A 149 -15.57 -6.46 0.11
N LEU A 150 -16.83 -6.14 -0.23
CA LEU A 150 -17.88 -7.15 -0.45
C LEU A 150 -17.94 -7.65 -1.90
N LEU A 151 -17.36 -6.90 -2.84
CA LEU A 151 -17.35 -7.25 -4.26
C LEU A 151 -16.17 -8.16 -4.55
N LYS A 152 -16.35 -9.16 -5.42
CA LYS A 152 -15.33 -10.13 -5.80
C LYS A 152 -14.76 -9.84 -7.19
N ASN A 153 -13.44 -9.93 -7.33
CA ASN A 153 -12.73 -9.82 -8.60
C ASN A 153 -12.23 -11.21 -9.02
N THR A 154 -12.87 -11.76 -10.04
CA THR A 154 -12.65 -13.14 -10.51
C THR A 154 -11.73 -13.24 -11.72
N ILE A 155 -11.12 -12.12 -12.15
CA ILE A 155 -10.25 -12.07 -13.33
C ILE A 155 -9.11 -13.08 -13.22
N CYS A 156 -8.49 -13.13 -12.05
CA CYS A 156 -7.43 -14.08 -11.75
C CYS A 156 -7.93 -15.42 -11.21
N GLN A 157 -9.24 -15.72 -11.20
CA GLN A 157 -9.74 -17.03 -10.73
C GLN A 157 -10.15 -17.94 -11.90
N TYR A 158 -10.76 -17.37 -12.94
CA TYR A 158 -11.19 -18.16 -14.11
C TYR A 158 -10.13 -18.24 -15.21
N ASN A 159 -9.14 -17.33 -15.19
CA ASN A 159 -8.20 -17.14 -16.28
C ASN A 159 -6.74 -17.21 -15.81
N GLU A 160 -6.38 -17.90 -14.72
CA GLU A 160 -4.98 -17.84 -14.19
C GLU A 160 -3.92 -18.08 -15.27
N ASN A 161 -4.06 -19.16 -16.05
CA ASN A 161 -3.13 -19.48 -17.16
C ASN A 161 -3.29 -18.56 -18.39
N LEU A 162 -4.46 -17.94 -18.59
CA LEU A 162 -4.73 -17.04 -19.72
C LEU A 162 -4.30 -15.59 -19.42
N ALA A 163 -4.35 -15.21 -18.14
CA ALA A 163 -3.95 -13.92 -17.62
C ALA A 163 -2.43 -13.87 -17.47
N CYS A 164 -1.83 -14.87 -16.83
CA CYS A 164 -0.38 -14.97 -16.64
C CYS A 164 0.13 -16.33 -17.15
N GLN A 165 0.98 -16.28 -18.18
CA GLN A 165 1.62 -17.45 -18.77
C GLN A 165 2.80 -17.93 -17.92
N ASN A 166 3.35 -19.10 -18.28
CA ASN A 166 4.59 -19.65 -17.71
C ASN A 166 4.61 -19.73 -16.17
N GLY A 167 3.43 -19.96 -15.57
CA GLY A 167 3.26 -20.08 -14.12
C GLY A 167 3.42 -18.77 -13.35
N GLY A 168 3.29 -17.62 -14.01
CA GLY A 168 3.25 -16.31 -13.37
C GLY A 168 2.06 -16.18 -12.42
N GLN A 169 2.25 -15.44 -11.32
CA GLN A 169 1.19 -15.22 -10.33
C GLN A 169 0.31 -14.02 -10.74
N CYS A 170 -0.98 -14.26 -10.88
CA CYS A 170 -1.96 -13.23 -11.23
C CYS A 170 -2.45 -12.49 -9.98
N ILE A 171 -2.35 -11.16 -9.99
CA ILE A 171 -2.84 -10.27 -8.94
C ILE A 171 -3.91 -9.34 -9.54
N PRO A 172 -5.19 -9.45 -9.15
CA PRO A 172 -6.23 -8.55 -9.63
C PRO A 172 -5.98 -7.12 -9.12
N THR A 173 -6.26 -6.13 -9.96
CA THR A 173 -6.14 -4.71 -9.59
C THR A 173 -7.47 -3.99 -9.73
N ASP A 174 -7.79 -3.19 -8.71
CA ASP A 174 -9.01 -2.39 -8.66
C ASP A 174 -8.76 -0.94 -9.13
N GLU A 175 -7.61 -0.70 -9.76
CA GLU A 175 -7.11 0.60 -10.21
C GLU A 175 -7.71 1.09 -11.53
N TYR A 176 -8.96 0.77 -11.80
CA TYR A 176 -9.63 1.17 -13.05
C TYR A 176 -9.60 2.69 -13.30
N MET A 177 -9.46 3.50 -12.24
CA MET A 177 -9.37 4.96 -12.33
C MET A 177 -7.95 5.50 -12.59
N ILE A 178 -6.91 4.66 -12.51
CA ILE A 178 -5.49 5.08 -12.64
C ILE A 178 -4.82 4.38 -13.83
N SER A 179 -5.26 3.17 -14.19
CA SER A 179 -4.73 2.38 -15.30
C SER A 179 -5.83 1.56 -15.97
N ASN A 180 -5.72 1.35 -17.29
CA ASN A 180 -6.60 0.46 -18.04
C ASN A 180 -6.35 -1.04 -17.72
N LYS A 181 -5.32 -1.37 -16.92
CA LYS A 181 -4.97 -2.74 -16.56
C LYS A 181 -5.82 -3.24 -15.39
N LYS A 182 -6.47 -4.39 -15.58
CA LYS A 182 -7.37 -5.02 -14.60
C LYS A 182 -6.69 -6.08 -13.71
N PHE A 183 -5.45 -6.45 -14.04
CA PHE A 183 -4.64 -7.40 -13.29
C PHE A 183 -3.14 -7.15 -13.57
N ILE A 184 -2.29 -7.76 -12.75
CA ILE A 184 -0.84 -7.76 -12.85
C ILE A 184 -0.33 -9.19 -12.82
N CYS A 185 0.68 -9.51 -13.61
CA CYS A 185 1.41 -10.76 -13.52
C CYS A 185 2.76 -10.57 -12.85
N ILE A 186 3.03 -11.39 -11.82
CA ILE A 186 4.35 -11.52 -11.20
C ILE A 186 5.01 -12.74 -11.83
N CYS A 187 5.99 -12.51 -12.70
CA CYS A 187 6.63 -13.57 -13.47
C CYS A 187 7.61 -14.39 -12.62
N ARG A 188 7.67 -15.69 -12.92
CA ARG A 188 8.71 -16.56 -12.36
C ARG A 188 10.07 -16.18 -12.94
N LYS A 189 11.13 -16.55 -12.22
CA LYS A 189 12.51 -16.34 -12.68
C LYS A 189 12.71 -17.00 -14.05
N GLY A 190 13.20 -16.22 -15.02
CA GLY A 190 13.39 -16.68 -16.39
C GLY A 190 12.23 -16.33 -17.33
N TYR A 191 11.23 -15.58 -16.87
CA TYR A 191 10.16 -15.09 -17.74
C TYR A 191 9.90 -13.60 -17.51
N THR A 192 9.59 -12.87 -18.58
CA THR A 192 9.24 -11.45 -18.61
C THR A 192 8.05 -11.18 -19.54
N GLY A 193 7.64 -9.93 -19.66
CA GLY A 193 6.44 -9.52 -20.39
C GLY A 193 5.27 -9.19 -19.48
N ASP A 194 4.23 -8.57 -20.04
CA ASP A 194 3.05 -8.12 -19.27
C ASP A 194 2.22 -9.29 -18.71
N ARG A 195 2.32 -10.45 -19.37
CA ARG A 195 1.68 -11.71 -19.01
C ARG A 195 2.70 -12.83 -18.80
N CYS A 196 3.98 -12.51 -18.61
CA CYS A 196 5.05 -13.51 -18.46
C CYS A 196 5.21 -14.42 -19.69
N GLU A 197 4.90 -13.90 -20.87
CA GLU A 197 4.88 -14.61 -22.15
C GLU A 197 6.27 -14.75 -22.80
N ILE A 198 7.26 -13.98 -22.34
CA ILE A 198 8.61 -13.94 -22.90
C ILE A 198 9.53 -14.80 -22.03
N ASP A 199 10.27 -15.73 -22.63
CA ASP A 199 11.33 -16.49 -21.95
C ASP A 199 12.62 -15.65 -21.93
N ASP A 200 13.21 -15.46 -20.76
CA ASP A 200 14.46 -14.74 -20.62
C ASP A 200 15.61 -15.63 -21.07
N ASN A 201 16.34 -15.19 -22.09
CA ASN A 201 17.54 -15.89 -22.55
C ASN A 201 18.53 -16.11 -21.39
N LYS A 202 18.80 -17.37 -21.05
CA LYS A 202 19.80 -17.74 -20.05
C LYS A 202 21.20 -17.65 -20.66
N ILE A 203 22.00 -16.69 -20.21
CA ILE A 203 23.44 -16.69 -20.45
C ILE A 203 24.05 -17.64 -19.42
N ILE A 204 24.48 -18.82 -19.86
CA ILE A 204 25.23 -19.77 -19.04
C ILE A 204 26.71 -19.47 -19.26
N LEU A 205 27.36 -18.88 -18.25
CA LEU A 205 28.81 -18.73 -18.24
C LEU A 205 29.42 -19.97 -17.62
N SER A 206 30.03 -20.81 -18.45
CA SER A 206 30.86 -21.93 -18.00
C SER A 206 32.32 -21.53 -18.10
N PHE A 207 33.02 -21.53 -16.97
CA PHE A 207 34.46 -21.34 -16.93
C PHE A 207 35.13 -22.70 -16.98
N GLU A 208 35.94 -22.96 -18.00
CA GLU A 208 36.86 -24.08 -17.96
C GLU A 208 37.88 -23.81 -16.84
N LYS A 209 38.15 -24.84 -16.02
CA LYS A 209 39.16 -24.77 -14.97
C LYS A 209 40.50 -24.35 -15.59
N ASN A 210 40.86 -23.08 -15.40
CA ASN A 210 42.21 -22.53 -15.22
C ASN A 210 42.14 -20.99 -15.11
N ILE A 211 41.34 -20.47 -14.18
CA ILE A 211 41.48 -19.07 -13.77
C ILE A 211 42.68 -19.02 -12.83
N ILE A 212 43.87 -18.79 -13.39
CA ILE A 212 45.05 -18.44 -12.60
C ILE A 212 44.79 -17.01 -12.11
N LEU A 213 44.34 -16.88 -10.87
CA LEU A 213 44.31 -15.60 -10.18
C LEU A 213 45.76 -15.15 -9.98
N SER A 214 46.24 -14.21 -10.80
CA SER A 214 47.50 -13.53 -10.53
C SER A 214 47.34 -12.74 -9.23
N GLN A 215 47.97 -13.22 -8.16
CA GLN A 215 48.09 -12.49 -6.91
C GLN A 215 48.95 -11.25 -7.15
N SER A 216 48.36 -10.07 -6.99
CA SER A 216 49.04 -8.79 -6.82
C SER A 216 49.16 -8.48 -5.34
#